data_AF-A0A561WNK7-F1
#
_entry.id   AF-A0A561WNK7-F1
#
_cell.length_a   1.000
_cell.length_b   1.000
_cell.length_c   1.000
_cell.angle_alpha   90.00
_cell.angle_beta   90.00
_cell.angle_gamma   90.00
#
_symmetry.space_group_name_H-M   'P 1'
#
loop_
_entity.id
_entity.type
_entity.pdbx_description
1 polymer ?
#
loop_
_entity_poly.entity_id
_entity_poly.type
_entity_poly.pdbx_seq_one_letter_code
_entity_poly.pdbx_strand_id
1 'polypeptide(L)'
;MGRGPRGLVARASIAAALFAMAVVPGWTLGDLAERATGRPALDWLITCGWCGLAVAGYAPRTSYRARDGLAGAIPLYGWYLAGVLSWRAALLPYRDWEPRRDELWRARWLTGDLVGFWRADQVAAVTSATTRAASRRTR
;
A
#
# COMPACT_ATOMS: atom_id res chain seq x y z
N MET A 1 -25.17 5.87 4.46
CA MET A 1 -24.75 6.73 3.33
C MET A 1 -23.34 6.33 2.93
N GLY A 2 -23.18 5.53 1.86
CA GLY A 2 -21.86 5.10 1.40
C GLY A 2 -21.16 6.28 0.72
N ARG A 3 -19.99 6.70 1.22
CA ARG A 3 -19.17 7.73 0.58
C ARG A 3 -18.79 7.26 -0.83
N GLY A 4 -19.14 8.01 -1.87
CA GLY A 4 -18.69 7.73 -3.23
C GLY A 4 -17.15 7.80 -3.37
N PRO A 5 -16.60 7.41 -4.53
CA PRO A 5 -15.17 7.48 -4.80
C PRO A 5 -14.65 8.92 -4.62
N ARG A 6 -13.43 9.05 -4.10
CA ARG A 6 -12.79 10.35 -3.87
C ARG A 6 -12.65 11.09 -5.21
N GLY A 7 -12.96 12.38 -5.23
CA GLY A 7 -12.73 13.24 -6.39
C GLY A 7 -11.25 13.29 -6.78
N LEU A 8 -10.97 13.63 -8.05
CA LEU A 8 -9.62 13.57 -8.64
C LEU A 8 -8.58 14.36 -7.83
N VAL A 9 -8.94 15.55 -7.34
CA VAL A 9 -8.04 16.41 -6.55
C VAL A 9 -7.67 15.75 -5.22
N ALA A 10 -8.65 15.20 -4.51
CA ALA A 10 -8.41 14.50 -3.25
C ALA A 10 -7.60 13.22 -3.45
N ARG A 11 -7.82 12.50 -4.56
CA ARG A 11 -7.00 11.34 -4.94
C ARG A 11 -5.56 11.76 -5.21
N ALA A 12 -5.36 12.80 -6.01
CA ALA A 12 -4.03 13.30 -6.37
C ALA A 12 -3.25 13.81 -5.15
N SER A 13 -3.91 14.54 -4.24
CA SER A 13 -3.26 15.05 -3.03
C SER A 13 -2.84 13.94 -2.07
N ILE A 14 -3.71 12.93 -1.86
CA ILE A 14 -3.36 11.76 -1.05
C ILE A 14 -2.24 10.95 -1.71
N ALA A 15 -2.31 10.73 -3.03
CA ALA A 15 -1.28 10.00 -3.75
C ALA A 15 0.08 10.72 -3.67
N ALA A 16 0.10 12.04 -3.83
CA ALA A 16 1.31 12.85 -3.69
C ALA A 16 1.88 12.77 -2.27
N ALA A 17 1.03 12.85 -1.24
CA ALA A 17 1.47 12.73 0.15
C ALA A 17 2.06 11.34 0.44
N LEU A 18 1.41 10.26 -0.03
CA LEU A 18 1.93 8.90 0.13
C LEU A 18 3.26 8.70 -0.60
N PHE A 19 3.38 9.24 -1.82
CA PHE A 19 4.63 9.19 -2.58
C PHE A 19 5.76 9.95 -1.88
N ALA A 20 5.48 11.15 -1.38
CA ALA A 20 6.45 11.94 -0.61
C ALA A 20 6.93 11.16 0.63
N MET A 21 6.01 10.52 1.37
CA MET A 21 6.37 9.67 2.51
C MET A 21 7.20 8.45 2.12
N ALA A 22 7.01 7.91 0.91
CA ALA A 22 7.78 6.78 0.41
C ALA A 22 9.21 7.15 -0.02
N VAL A 23 9.46 8.42 -0.38
CA VAL A 23 10.71 8.85 -1.03
C VAL A 23 11.53 9.79 -0.15
N VAL A 24 10.92 10.86 0.36
CA VAL A 24 11.61 11.95 1.08
C VAL A 24 12.40 11.45 2.29
N PRO A 25 11.85 10.56 3.16
CA PRO A 25 12.63 10.09 4.29
C PRO A 25 13.90 9.35 3.87
N GLY A 26 13.85 8.57 2.79
CA GLY A 26 15.01 7.89 2.22
C GLY A 26 16.13 8.86 1.86
N TRP A 27 15.80 9.93 1.12
CA TRP A 27 16.76 10.99 0.78
C TRP A 27 17.33 11.68 2.02
N THR A 28 16.47 12.04 2.97
CA THR A 28 16.93 12.76 4.18
C THR A 28 17.86 11.90 5.03
N LEU A 29 17.54 10.61 5.20
CA LEU A 29 18.36 9.68 5.98
C LEU A 29 19.66 9.32 5.25
N GLY A 30 19.60 9.18 3.93
CA GLY A 30 20.76 8.91 3.09
C GLY A 30 21.78 10.04 3.11
N ASP A 31 21.33 11.28 2.87
CA ASP A 31 22.16 12.49 2.91
C ASP A 31 22.76 12.71 4.31
N LEU A 32 21.98 12.49 5.37
CA LEU A 32 22.48 12.56 6.75
C LEU A 32 23.59 11.52 7.00
N ALA A 33 23.42 10.29 6.53
CA ALA A 33 24.40 9.23 6.71
C ALA A 33 25.68 9.48 5.90
N GLU A 34 25.56 9.97 4.67
CA GLU A 34 26.70 10.38 3.87
C GLU A 34 27.48 11.49 4.56
N ARG A 35 26.81 12.57 5.01
CA ARG A 35 27.45 13.68 5.71
C ARG A 35 28.15 13.25 7.00
N ALA A 36 27.56 12.30 7.73
CA ALA A 36 28.14 11.81 8.99
C ALA A 36 29.36 10.90 8.78
N THR A 37 29.44 10.17 7.65
CA THR A 37 30.45 9.13 7.44
C THR A 37 31.46 9.43 6.32
N GLY A 38 31.16 10.41 5.47
CA GLY A 38 31.89 10.70 4.24
C GLY A 38 31.75 9.63 3.15
N ARG A 39 30.76 8.72 3.25
CA ARG A 39 30.59 7.59 2.33
C ARG A 39 29.37 7.79 1.42
N PRO A 40 29.54 8.17 0.14
CA PRO A 40 28.41 8.39 -0.77
C PRO A 40 27.62 7.12 -1.08
N ALA A 41 28.23 5.94 -0.90
CA ALA A 41 27.52 4.67 -1.06
C ALA A 41 26.39 4.48 -0.04
N LEU A 42 26.48 5.10 1.15
CA LEU A 42 25.45 4.97 2.18
C LEU A 42 24.18 5.73 1.82
N ASP A 43 24.28 6.88 1.16
CA ASP A 43 23.10 7.61 0.66
C ASP A 43 22.29 6.72 -0.28
N TRP A 44 22.96 6.14 -1.28
CA TRP A 44 22.32 5.22 -2.22
C TRP A 44 21.73 3.99 -1.55
N LEU A 45 22.46 3.34 -0.63
CA LEU A 45 21.95 2.15 0.07
C LEU A 45 20.72 2.46 0.93
N ILE A 46 20.71 3.59 1.63
CA ILE A 46 19.60 3.99 2.49
C ILE A 46 18.40 4.42 1.65
N THR A 47 18.62 5.23 0.61
CA THR A 47 17.57 5.66 -0.31
C THR A 47 16.91 4.46 -1.00
N CYS A 48 17.70 3.53 -1.53
CA CYS A 48 17.20 2.31 -2.17
C CYS A 48 16.50 1.39 -1.16
N GLY A 49 17.10 1.17 0.02
CA GLY A 49 16.53 0.32 1.07
C GLY A 49 15.20 0.86 1.58
N TRP A 50 15.12 2.16 1.82
CA TRP A 50 13.89 2.84 2.23
C TRP A 50 12.78 2.71 1.18
N CYS A 51 13.11 2.97 -0.09
CA CYS A 51 12.15 2.83 -1.19
C CYS A 51 11.64 1.38 -1.31
N GLY A 52 12.53 0.39 -1.21
CA GLY A 52 12.16 -1.03 -1.18
C GLY A 52 11.23 -1.39 -0.03
N LEU A 53 11.49 -0.88 1.18
CA LEU A 53 10.63 -1.07 2.35
C LEU A 53 9.25 -0.43 2.17
N ALA A 54 9.20 0.79 1.65
CA ALA A 54 7.94 1.48 1.37
C ALA A 54 7.10 0.69 0.35
N VAL A 55 7.71 0.24 -0.75
CA VAL A 55 7.07 -0.62 -1.75
C VAL A 55 6.57 -1.92 -1.13
N ALA A 56 7.38 -2.59 -0.31
CA ALA A 56 6.98 -3.82 0.38
C ALA A 56 5.76 -3.62 1.30
N GLY A 57 5.67 -2.46 1.96
CA GLY A 57 4.57 -2.11 2.86
C GLY A 57 3.28 -1.71 2.12
N TYR A 58 3.38 -0.96 1.02
CA TYR A 58 2.22 -0.56 0.22
C TYR A 58 1.68 -1.68 -0.65
N ALA A 59 2.57 -2.53 -1.18
CA ALA A 59 2.22 -3.60 -2.11
C ALA A 59 1.01 -4.44 -1.65
N PRO A 60 0.98 -5.07 -0.45
CA PRO A 60 -0.14 -5.92 -0.03
C PRO A 60 -1.51 -5.23 -0.06
N ARG A 61 -1.57 -3.89 0.04
CA ARG A 61 -2.82 -3.11 0.05
C ARG A 61 -3.33 -2.78 -1.35
N THR A 62 -2.49 -2.88 -2.36
CA THR A 62 -2.77 -2.48 -3.75
C THR A 62 -2.74 -3.66 -4.72
N SER A 63 -2.86 -4.88 -4.18
CA SER A 63 -2.73 -6.12 -4.93
C SER A 63 -1.31 -6.27 -5.55
N TYR A 64 -0.30 -5.76 -4.84
CA TYR A 64 1.15 -6.03 -4.74
C TYR A 64 1.61 -7.25 -3.93
N ARG A 65 2.72 -7.93 -4.22
CA ARG A 65 3.29 -8.93 -3.29
C ARG A 65 4.34 -8.17 -2.47
N ALA A 66 4.44 -8.45 -1.19
CA ALA A 66 5.49 -7.83 -0.36
C ALA A 66 6.90 -8.08 -0.94
N ARG A 67 7.10 -9.24 -1.59
CA ARG A 67 8.35 -9.59 -2.29
C ARG A 67 8.73 -8.60 -3.41
N ASP A 68 7.78 -7.84 -3.94
CA ASP A 68 8.03 -6.84 -4.96
C ASP A 68 8.80 -5.63 -4.38
N GLY A 69 8.96 -5.55 -3.05
CA GLY A 69 9.86 -4.61 -2.38
C GLY A 69 11.33 -4.75 -2.78
N LEU A 70 11.79 -5.95 -3.16
CA LEU A 70 13.13 -6.11 -3.72
C LEU A 70 13.28 -5.37 -5.04
N ALA A 71 12.26 -5.42 -5.88
CA ALA A 71 12.24 -4.63 -7.10
C ALA A 71 12.11 -3.13 -6.78
N GLY A 72 11.40 -2.79 -5.70
CA GLY A 72 11.33 -1.44 -5.15
C GLY A 72 12.66 -0.84 -4.68
N ALA A 73 13.68 -1.67 -4.42
CA ALA A 73 15.02 -1.20 -4.07
C ALA A 73 15.85 -0.77 -5.29
N ILE A 74 15.41 -1.08 -6.51
CA ILE A 74 16.01 -0.54 -7.73
C ILE A 74 15.55 0.93 -7.84
N PRO A 75 16.42 1.94 -7.86
CA PRO A 75 16.04 3.33 -7.58
C PRO A 75 14.93 3.88 -8.50
N LEU A 76 15.18 3.93 -9.83
CA LEU A 76 14.19 4.46 -10.78
C LEU A 76 12.92 3.60 -10.84
N TYR A 77 13.07 2.28 -10.78
CA TYR A 77 11.93 1.36 -10.80
C TYR A 77 11.12 1.43 -9.51
N GLY A 78 11.79 1.67 -8.38
CA GLY A 78 11.21 1.86 -7.06
C GLY A 78 10.39 3.12 -6.97
N TRP A 79 10.87 4.24 -7.53
CA TRP A 79 10.07 5.46 -7.65
C TRP A 79 8.84 5.27 -8.52
N TYR A 80 8.99 4.57 -9.65
CA TYR A 80 7.84 4.20 -10.48
C TYR A 80 6.82 3.36 -9.69
N LEU A 81 7.26 2.31 -9.01
CA LEU A 81 6.39 1.47 -8.18
C LEU A 81 5.76 2.27 -7.04
N ALA A 82 6.51 3.09 -6.31
CA ALA A 82 6.00 3.94 -5.25
C ALA A 82 4.91 4.89 -5.77
N GLY A 83 5.08 5.47 -6.96
CA GLY A 83 4.06 6.31 -7.61
C GLY A 83 2.78 5.53 -7.93
N VAL A 84 2.91 4.38 -8.61
CA VAL A 84 1.76 3.52 -8.95
C VAL A 84 1.05 3.04 -7.69
N LEU A 85 1.78 2.59 -6.67
CA LEU A 85 1.22 2.09 -5.42
C LEU A 85 0.56 3.21 -4.60
N SER A 86 1.13 4.41 -4.58
CA SER A 86 0.53 5.57 -3.92
C SER A 86 -0.78 5.99 -4.59
N TRP A 87 -0.81 5.99 -5.92
CA TRP A 87 -2.02 6.27 -6.70
C TRP A 87 -3.14 5.26 -6.44
N ARG A 88 -2.77 3.97 -6.34
CA ARG A 88 -3.71 2.90 -5.99
C ARG A 88 -4.19 3.02 -4.54
N ALA A 89 -3.28 3.23 -3.59
CA ALA A 89 -3.62 3.36 -2.18
C ALA A 89 -4.54 4.55 -1.91
N ALA A 90 -4.39 5.66 -2.64
CA ALA A 90 -5.23 6.85 -2.54
C ALA A 90 -6.70 6.61 -2.92
N LEU A 91 -7.01 5.54 -3.63
CA LEU A 91 -8.35 5.19 -4.08
C LEU A 91 -9.08 4.23 -3.13
N LEU A 92 -8.36 3.57 -2.22
CA LEU A 92 -8.94 2.62 -1.28
C LEU A 92 -10.07 3.26 -0.45
N PRO A 93 -11.22 2.56 -0.28
CA PRO A 93 -11.45 1.15 -0.57
C PRO A 93 -11.95 0.82 -1.99
N TYR A 94 -12.14 1.83 -2.85
CA TYR A 94 -12.62 1.67 -4.23
C TYR A 94 -11.44 1.49 -5.17
N ARG A 95 -11.33 0.33 -5.83
CA ARG A 95 -10.22 0.01 -6.72
C ARG A 95 -10.68 0.07 -8.17
N ASP A 96 -9.95 0.78 -9.02
CA ASP A 96 -10.13 0.80 -10.48
C ASP A 96 -9.28 -0.28 -11.20
N TRP A 97 -8.55 -1.11 -10.44
CA TRP A 97 -7.77 -2.25 -10.96
C TRP A 97 -8.37 -3.59 -10.53
N GLU A 98 -8.13 -4.62 -11.34
CA GLU A 98 -8.54 -5.97 -11.02
C GLU A 98 -7.76 -6.54 -9.81
N PRO A 99 -8.44 -7.07 -8.78
CA PRO A 99 -7.83 -7.82 -7.71
C PRO A 99 -7.10 -9.04 -8.25
N ARG A 100 -6.09 -9.51 -7.52
CA ARG A 100 -5.43 -10.75 -7.90
C ARG A 100 -6.35 -11.95 -7.77
N ARG A 101 -6.02 -13.01 -8.50
CA ARG A 101 -6.74 -14.30 -8.44
C ARG A 101 -6.91 -14.85 -7.02
N ASP A 102 -5.91 -14.69 -6.16
CA ASP A 102 -5.95 -15.09 -4.75
C ASP A 102 -6.77 -14.14 -3.84
N GLU A 103 -7.07 -12.93 -4.32
CA GLU A 103 -7.92 -11.93 -3.64
C GLU A 103 -9.37 -11.92 -4.17
N LEU A 104 -9.63 -12.53 -5.33
CA LEU A 104 -10.95 -12.51 -5.98
C LEU A 104 -12.08 -13.02 -5.07
N TRP A 105 -11.81 -14.01 -4.21
CA TRP A 105 -12.80 -14.53 -3.26
C TRP A 105 -13.23 -13.52 -2.19
N ARG A 106 -12.43 -12.47 -1.93
CA ARG A 106 -12.74 -11.35 -1.01
C ARG A 106 -13.19 -10.10 -1.73
N ALA A 107 -12.93 -10.01 -3.03
CA ALA A 107 -13.25 -8.81 -3.78
C ALA A 107 -14.71 -8.84 -4.22
N ARG A 108 -15.39 -7.70 -4.08
CA ARG A 108 -16.75 -7.54 -4.59
C ARG A 108 -16.72 -6.60 -5.79
N TRP A 109 -17.19 -7.08 -6.93
CA TRP A 109 -17.48 -6.23 -8.08
C TRP A 109 -18.70 -5.36 -7.75
N LEU A 110 -18.56 -4.04 -7.89
CA LEU A 110 -19.64 -3.11 -7.62
C LEU A 110 -20.50 -2.93 -8.88
N THR A 111 -21.82 -2.81 -8.68
CA THR A 111 -22.82 -2.58 -9.73
C THR A 111 -23.56 -1.26 -9.51
N GLY A 112 -24.39 -0.82 -10.47
CA GLY A 112 -25.08 0.47 -10.43
C GLY A 112 -24.16 1.66 -10.79
N ASP A 113 -24.25 2.76 -10.03
CA ASP A 113 -23.45 3.98 -10.27
C ASP A 113 -21.94 3.80 -10.06
N LEU A 114 -21.51 2.66 -9.52
CA LEU A 114 -20.11 2.30 -9.25
C LEU A 114 -19.59 1.14 -10.11
N VAL A 115 -20.28 0.84 -11.23
CA VAL A 115 -19.80 -0.14 -12.22
C VAL A 115 -18.38 0.22 -12.66
N GLY A 116 -17.49 -0.79 -12.67
CA GLY A 116 -16.07 -0.61 -12.99
C GLY A 116 -15.15 -0.58 -11.77
N PHE A 117 -15.68 -0.44 -10.56
CA PHE A 117 -14.90 -0.48 -9.33
C PHE A 117 -15.00 -1.82 -8.60
N TRP A 118 -13.86 -2.28 -8.07
CA TRP A 118 -13.79 -3.36 -7.09
C TRP A 118 -13.76 -2.80 -5.67
N ARG A 119 -14.50 -3.39 -4.75
CA ARG A 119 -14.40 -3.05 -3.32
C ARG A 119 -13.38 -3.95 -2.63
N ALA A 120 -12.43 -3.34 -1.95
CA ALA A 120 -11.65 -4.02 -0.93
C ALA A 120 -12.49 -4.18 0.34
N ASP A 121 -13.23 -5.27 0.50
CA ASP A 121 -13.66 -5.62 1.85
C ASP A 121 -12.41 -6.04 2.63
N GLN A 122 -11.91 -5.12 3.45
CA GLN A 122 -11.04 -5.48 4.56
C GLN A 122 -11.91 -6.39 5.41
N VAL A 123 -11.55 -7.68 5.49
CA VAL A 123 -12.14 -8.58 6.48
C VAL A 123 -11.98 -7.86 7.80
N ALA A 124 -13.08 -7.33 8.35
CA ALA A 124 -13.13 -6.97 9.76
C ALA A 124 -12.57 -8.20 10.46
N ALA A 125 -11.41 -8.04 11.12
CA ALA A 125 -10.65 -9.13 11.69
C ALA A 125 -11.63 -10.12 12.33
N VAL A 126 -11.84 -11.28 11.69
CA VAL A 126 -12.61 -12.38 12.27
C VAL A 126 -11.67 -13.01 13.29
N THR A 127 -11.35 -12.24 14.31
CA THR A 127 -10.46 -12.60 15.39
C THR A 127 -11.18 -12.14 16.64
N SER A 128 -12.09 -12.99 17.15
CA SER A 128 -12.55 -13.08 18.56
C SER A 128 -14.00 -13.53 18.78
N ALA A 129 -14.76 -14.00 17.77
CA ALA A 129 -16.11 -14.53 18.03
C ALA A 129 -16.16 -16.02 18.38
N THR A 130 -15.18 -16.82 17.93
CA THR A 130 -15.25 -18.29 18.06
C THR A 130 -14.86 -18.82 19.44
N THR A 131 -14.10 -18.08 20.24
CA THR A 131 -13.63 -18.56 21.55
C THR A 131 -14.72 -18.53 22.65
N ARG A 132 -15.79 -17.74 22.49
CA ARG A 132 -16.82 -17.60 23.54
C ARG A 132 -17.98 -18.60 23.44
N ALA A 133 -18.09 -19.35 22.33
CA ALA A 133 -19.18 -20.31 22.12
C ALA A 133 -18.89 -21.70 22.70
N ALA A 134 -17.61 -22.06 22.90
CA ALA A 134 -17.23 -23.37 23.43
C ALA A 134 -17.45 -23.52 24.94
N SER A 135 -17.53 -22.43 25.71
CA SER A 135 -17.68 -22.47 27.17
C SER A 135 -19.14 -22.56 27.65
N ARG A 136 -20.13 -22.64 26.74
CA ARG A 136 -21.56 -22.63 27.10
C ARG A 136 -22.28 -23.95 26.82
N ARG A 137 -21.56 -24.99 26.41
CA ARG A 137 -22.09 -26.33 26.08
C ARG A 137 -21.56 -27.41 27.01
N THR A 138 -21.38 -27.09 28.29
CA THR A 138 -21.13 -28.07 29.34
C THR A 138 -21.88 -27.62 30.59
N ARG A 139 -23.18 -27.88 30.61
CA ARG A 139 -23.97 -28.02 31.84
C ARG A 139 -25.19 -28.86 31.56
#